data_AF-A0A7S0PP77-F1
#
_entry.id   AF-A0A7S0PP77-F1
#
_cell.length_a   1.000
_cell.length_b   1.000
_cell.length_c   1.000
_cell.angle_alpha   90.00
_cell.angle_beta   90.00
_cell.angle_gamma   90.00
#
_symmetry.space_group_name_H-M   'P 1'
#
loop_
_entity.id
_entity.type
_entity.pdbx_description
1 polymer ?
#
loop_
_entity_poly.entity_id
_entity_poly.type
_entity_poly.pdbx_seq_one_letter_code
_entity_poly.pdbx_strand_id
1 'polypeptide(L)'
;MPAHSSVWTRASAHAVAFAHSRARTSVSRRGMLPDTRRSRRGWDNCDYDCGAHAHSRRVHARCGRDVRARGGARDASIGSVHVDAHRVRDGGRGRDLSEELNEKVERAAAEARAATNAVDEFLLNEELAERKIACAIEEENYKVAKSIKEERARKERELSPSAALAAALARRLREPNGEETVVICEDVVQLGDRRVVPSLLRALCTVDDANEDAAKAIEQALWSLWQRSGDTAVDNRLNEGINAMGVVPDGLPVARDIFTEIIIAKPEFAEAHNKRATANYLMQLYNESIKDCVNTLKLNPFHFGAHSGKGLCHLALHQYEDALRCFEDALRVNPRMEHVQRYRSSLTAMLERQGQSNAE
;
A
#
# COMPACT_ATOMS: atom_id res chain seq x y z
N MET A 1 8.97 24.55 -5.60
CA MET A 1 8.10 23.56 -4.91
C MET A 1 7.41 22.74 -5.98
N PRO A 2 7.80 21.48 -6.24
CA PRO A 2 7.16 20.72 -7.30
C PRO A 2 6.03 19.85 -6.74
N ALA A 3 4.92 19.87 -7.48
CA ALA A 3 3.70 19.12 -7.27
C ALA A 3 3.95 17.60 -7.41
N HIS A 4 3.72 16.84 -6.34
CA HIS A 4 3.77 15.37 -6.32
C HIS A 4 2.43 14.80 -5.83
N SER A 5 1.34 15.00 -6.58
CA SER A 5 0.02 14.40 -6.26
C SER A 5 -0.65 13.66 -7.42
N SER A 6 0.02 13.40 -8.55
CA SER A 6 -0.65 12.91 -9.77
C SER A 6 -0.21 11.54 -10.31
N VAL A 7 0.61 10.76 -9.58
CA VAL A 7 1.00 9.40 -9.99
C VAL A 7 0.02 8.32 -9.48
N TRP A 8 -0.63 8.55 -8.33
CA TRP A 8 -1.41 7.52 -7.64
C TRP A 8 -2.80 7.22 -8.23
N THR A 9 -3.51 8.22 -8.74
CA THR A 9 -4.74 7.99 -9.52
C THR A 9 -4.46 7.48 -10.92
N ARG A 10 -3.28 7.81 -11.51
CA ARG A 10 -2.92 7.34 -12.84
C ARG A 10 -2.37 5.93 -12.87
N ALA A 11 -1.62 5.44 -11.89
CA ALA A 11 -1.14 4.06 -11.90
C ALA A 11 -2.29 3.05 -11.77
N SER A 12 -3.27 3.34 -10.90
CA SER A 12 -4.49 2.53 -10.76
C SER A 12 -5.43 2.63 -11.97
N ALA A 13 -5.45 3.76 -12.68
CA ALA A 13 -6.25 3.92 -13.90
C ALA A 13 -5.55 3.48 -15.21
N HIS A 14 -4.21 3.61 -15.31
CA HIS A 14 -3.43 3.22 -16.51
C HIS A 14 -3.13 1.72 -16.55
N ALA A 15 -2.96 1.05 -15.41
CA ALA A 15 -2.81 -0.40 -15.38
C ALA A 15 -4.05 -1.13 -15.96
N VAL A 16 -5.24 -0.54 -15.81
CA VAL A 16 -6.51 -1.06 -16.37
C VAL A 16 -6.66 -0.70 -17.86
N ALA A 17 -6.15 0.44 -18.30
CA ALA A 17 -6.25 0.89 -19.69
C ALA A 17 -5.30 0.12 -20.65
N PHE A 18 -4.12 -0.32 -20.19
CA PHE A 18 -3.15 -1.00 -21.07
C PHE A 18 -3.51 -2.47 -21.36
N ALA A 19 -4.24 -3.14 -20.46
CA ALA A 19 -4.69 -4.52 -20.64
C ALA A 19 -5.80 -4.67 -21.70
N HIS A 20 -6.56 -3.60 -22.00
CA HIS A 20 -7.66 -3.64 -22.97
C HIS A 20 -7.23 -3.44 -24.43
N SER A 21 -5.98 -3.05 -24.69
CA SER A 21 -5.46 -2.78 -26.05
C SER A 21 -4.99 -4.03 -26.80
N ARG A 22 -4.59 -5.11 -26.11
CA ARG A 22 -4.02 -6.31 -26.76
C ARG A 22 -4.96 -7.52 -26.88
N ALA A 23 -6.21 -7.42 -26.40
CA ALA A 23 -7.19 -8.50 -26.47
C ALA A 23 -8.14 -8.42 -27.69
N ARG A 24 -7.95 -7.45 -28.60
CA ARG A 24 -8.74 -7.33 -29.84
C ARG A 24 -7.88 -7.39 -31.11
N THR A 25 -7.19 -8.50 -31.34
CA THR A 25 -6.79 -8.90 -32.69
C THR A 25 -6.42 -10.38 -32.72
N SER A 26 -7.43 -11.26 -32.76
CA SER A 26 -7.26 -12.61 -33.33
C SER A 26 -8.60 -13.29 -33.61
N VAL A 27 -9.26 -12.90 -34.71
CA VAL A 27 -10.09 -13.85 -35.48
C VAL A 27 -9.87 -13.61 -36.97
N SER A 28 -9.43 -14.69 -37.62
CA SER A 28 -9.17 -14.87 -39.05
C SER A 28 -10.47 -15.00 -39.86
N ARG A 29 -10.50 -14.42 -41.08
CA ARG A 29 -10.81 -15.16 -42.33
C ARG A 29 -10.67 -14.32 -43.61
N ARG A 30 -9.70 -14.76 -44.43
CA ARG A 30 -9.66 -14.94 -45.90
C ARG A 30 -10.46 -13.99 -46.83
N GLY A 31 -9.74 -13.44 -47.82
CA GLY A 31 -10.26 -13.31 -49.19
C GLY A 31 -9.62 -12.21 -50.05
N MET A 32 -8.93 -12.63 -51.12
CA MET A 32 -8.68 -11.92 -52.39
C MET A 32 -7.60 -10.82 -52.51
N LEU A 33 -6.48 -11.21 -53.15
CA LEU A 33 -5.65 -10.42 -54.09
C LEU A 33 -6.43 -10.18 -55.41
N PRO A 34 -6.15 -9.14 -56.24
CA PRO A 34 -4.88 -8.91 -57.01
C PRO A 34 -4.46 -7.42 -57.08
N ASP A 35 -3.41 -6.91 -57.74
CA ASP A 35 -2.10 -7.35 -58.27
C ASP A 35 -1.40 -6.08 -58.84
N THR A 36 -0.06 -6.03 -58.79
CA THR A 36 0.92 -5.14 -59.48
C THR A 36 0.83 -3.61 -59.27
N ARG A 37 1.91 -2.81 -59.12
CA ARG A 37 3.19 -2.70 -59.85
C ARG A 37 4.24 -1.88 -59.06
N ARG A 38 5.52 -2.28 -59.21
CA ARG A 38 6.80 -1.49 -59.38
C ARG A 38 7.00 -0.16 -58.60
N SER A 39 8.18 0.24 -58.13
CA SER A 39 9.56 -0.27 -58.20
C SER A 39 10.47 0.68 -57.41
N ARG A 40 11.51 0.12 -56.78
CA ARG A 40 12.90 0.63 -56.61
C ARG A 40 13.12 2.16 -56.52
N ARG A 41 13.75 2.58 -55.43
CA ARG A 41 15.13 3.12 -55.39
C ARG A 41 15.56 3.35 -53.93
N GLY A 42 16.69 2.74 -53.55
CA GLY A 42 17.52 3.20 -52.44
C GLY A 42 18.48 4.29 -52.91
N TRP A 43 19.54 4.50 -52.12
CA TRP A 43 20.49 5.62 -52.07
C TRP A 43 19.96 6.79 -51.23
N ASP A 44 20.72 7.45 -50.36
CA ASP A 44 21.90 7.18 -49.54
C ASP A 44 22.13 8.51 -48.78
N ASN A 45 22.70 8.41 -47.60
CA ASN A 45 23.44 9.45 -46.86
C ASN A 45 22.70 10.69 -46.33
N CYS A 46 22.77 10.85 -45.00
CA CYS A 46 23.61 11.89 -44.42
C CYS A 46 24.25 11.37 -43.13
N ASP A 47 25.57 11.32 -43.19
CA ASP A 47 26.56 10.94 -42.19
C ASP A 47 26.74 11.99 -41.08
N TYR A 48 27.19 11.49 -39.92
CA TYR A 48 28.22 12.01 -38.99
C TYR A 48 28.32 13.52 -38.69
N ASP A 49 28.42 13.88 -37.41
CA ASP A 49 29.77 14.22 -36.90
C ASP A 49 29.94 14.10 -35.38
N CYS A 50 31.06 13.49 -35.02
CA CYS A 50 31.63 13.34 -33.69
C CYS A 50 33.08 13.80 -33.84
N GLY A 51 33.51 14.88 -33.18
CA GLY A 51 34.87 15.39 -33.37
C GLY A 51 35.29 16.47 -32.39
N ALA A 52 35.86 16.02 -31.27
CA ALA A 52 36.96 16.58 -30.47
C ALA A 52 37.31 18.08 -30.55
N HIS A 53 37.53 18.71 -29.39
CA HIS A 53 38.70 19.60 -29.17
C HIS A 53 39.26 19.44 -27.75
N ALA A 54 40.57 19.28 -27.69
CA ALA A 54 41.38 19.00 -26.52
C ALA A 54 41.70 20.28 -25.72
N HIS A 55 41.80 20.15 -24.39
CA HIS A 55 42.81 20.90 -23.64
C HIS A 55 43.44 20.03 -22.56
N SER A 56 44.77 19.94 -22.66
CA SER A 56 45.70 19.20 -21.85
C SER A 56 46.01 19.91 -20.53
N ARG A 57 46.08 19.16 -19.43
CA ARG A 57 47.19 19.20 -18.47
C ARG A 57 47.37 17.81 -17.84
N ARG A 58 48.37 17.06 -18.34
CA ARG A 58 49.00 15.94 -17.64
C ARG A 58 50.34 16.42 -17.12
N VAL A 59 50.60 16.19 -15.84
CA VAL A 59 51.96 16.01 -15.33
C VAL A 59 51.92 14.75 -14.49
N HIS A 60 52.48 13.65 -15.02
CA HIS A 60 53.17 12.63 -14.24
C HIS A 60 53.97 11.74 -15.19
N ALA A 61 55.29 11.77 -15.03
CA ALA A 61 56.13 10.57 -14.98
C ALA A 61 57.56 10.97 -14.65
N ARG A 62 58.07 10.53 -13.50
CA ARG A 62 59.45 10.03 -13.40
C ARG A 62 59.53 8.95 -12.33
N CYS A 63 59.97 7.79 -12.80
CA CYS A 63 60.31 6.60 -12.05
C CYS A 63 61.66 6.80 -11.34
N GLY A 64 61.82 6.22 -10.15
CA GLY A 64 63.08 6.23 -9.41
C GLY A 64 62.98 5.58 -8.02
N ARG A 65 63.22 4.27 -8.00
CA ARG A 65 63.71 3.37 -6.93
C ARG A 65 63.79 3.82 -5.45
N ASP A 66 63.36 2.86 -4.64
CA ASP A 66 63.97 2.30 -3.43
C ASP A 66 63.71 2.89 -2.02
N VAL A 67 63.43 1.93 -1.13
CA VAL A 67 63.69 1.86 0.33
C VAL A 67 62.55 2.22 1.31
N ARG A 68 61.95 1.13 1.82
CA ARG A 68 61.50 0.85 3.21
C ARG A 68 60.29 1.60 3.81
N ALA A 69 59.29 0.75 4.06
CA ALA A 69 58.81 0.38 5.40
C ALA A 69 57.61 1.13 6.01
N ARG A 70 56.71 0.26 6.52
CA ARG A 70 55.70 0.41 7.59
C ARG A 70 54.35 1.00 7.20
N GLY A 71 53.40 0.06 7.09
CA GLY A 71 52.26 0.01 8.02
C GLY A 71 50.98 0.65 7.52
N GLY A 72 49.90 -0.15 7.48
CA GLY A 72 48.54 0.37 7.47
C GLY A 72 47.63 -0.25 6.43
N ALA A 73 47.04 -1.39 6.79
CA ALA A 73 45.70 -1.87 6.47
C ALA A 73 44.99 -1.36 5.19
N ARG A 74 44.70 -2.30 4.27
CA ARG A 74 43.33 -2.67 3.85
C ARG A 74 43.35 -3.83 2.83
N ASP A 75 42.29 -4.61 2.91
CA ASP A 75 41.71 -5.51 1.91
C ASP A 75 42.50 -6.71 1.41
N ALA A 76 41.97 -7.89 1.74
CA ALA A 76 42.02 -9.05 0.86
C ALA A 76 40.67 -9.78 0.90
N SER A 77 39.97 -9.67 -0.22
CA SER A 77 39.04 -10.63 -0.80
C SER A 77 39.24 -12.09 -0.34
N ILE A 78 38.17 -12.73 0.08
CA ILE A 78 38.01 -14.19 0.15
C ILE A 78 36.63 -14.44 -0.49
N GLY A 79 36.53 -14.97 -1.70
CA GLY A 79 36.95 -16.33 -2.05
C GLY A 79 35.77 -17.25 -1.72
N SER A 80 35.06 -17.72 -2.74
CA SER A 80 33.96 -18.67 -2.62
C SER A 80 34.40 -19.92 -1.85
N VAL A 81 33.93 -20.08 -0.60
CA VAL A 81 34.11 -21.31 0.16
C VAL A 81 32.83 -22.13 0.05
N HIS A 82 32.94 -23.26 -0.64
CA HIS A 82 31.99 -24.37 -0.53
C HIS A 82 31.78 -24.68 0.95
N VAL A 83 30.53 -24.60 1.40
CA VAL A 83 30.15 -25.04 2.74
C VAL A 83 30.08 -26.56 2.72
N ASP A 84 31.21 -27.21 3.00
CA ASP A 84 31.21 -28.62 3.39
C ASP A 84 30.48 -28.74 4.73
N ALA A 85 29.37 -29.47 4.70
CA ALA A 85 28.55 -29.79 5.85
C ALA A 85 29.33 -30.71 6.81
N HIS A 86 30.19 -30.13 7.63
CA HIS A 86 30.72 -30.80 8.80
C HIS A 86 29.59 -30.95 9.83
N ARG A 87 29.06 -32.18 9.89
CA ARG A 87 28.14 -32.68 10.89
C ARG A 87 28.83 -32.66 12.26
N VAL A 88 28.77 -31.52 12.95
CA VAL A 88 29.11 -31.44 14.37
C VAL A 88 27.95 -32.07 15.12
N ARG A 89 28.17 -33.31 15.56
CA ARG A 89 27.38 -33.93 16.64
C ARG A 89 27.79 -33.23 17.92
N ASP A 90 27.05 -32.20 18.31
CA ASP A 90 27.08 -31.73 19.69
C ASP A 90 25.74 -32.05 20.36
N GLY A 91 25.82 -32.91 21.37
CA GLY A 91 24.69 -33.31 22.18
C GLY A 91 24.41 -32.24 23.21
N GLY A 92 23.37 -31.44 22.97
CA GLY A 92 22.89 -30.49 23.97
C GLY A 92 21.91 -29.49 23.40
N ARG A 93 20.60 -29.76 23.56
CA ARG A 93 19.47 -28.80 23.53
C ARG A 93 19.71 -27.49 22.75
N GLY A 94 19.97 -27.59 21.45
CA GLY A 94 19.83 -26.46 20.55
C GLY A 94 18.37 -26.39 20.13
N ARG A 95 17.57 -25.54 20.78
CA ARG A 95 16.34 -25.07 20.13
C ARG A 95 16.76 -24.37 18.84
N ASP A 96 16.12 -24.73 17.73
CA ASP A 96 16.49 -24.23 16.41
C ASP A 96 16.47 -22.69 16.48
N LEU A 97 17.61 -22.03 16.22
CA LEU A 97 17.74 -20.57 16.33
C LEU A 97 16.68 -19.84 15.48
N SER A 98 16.18 -20.51 14.44
CA SER A 98 15.07 -20.08 13.61
C SER A 98 13.71 -20.08 14.35
N GLU A 99 13.40 -21.12 15.13
CA GLU A 99 12.20 -21.18 15.98
C GLU A 99 12.26 -20.15 17.12
N GLU A 100 13.42 -19.98 17.73
CA GLU A 100 13.59 -19.00 18.83
C GLU A 100 13.47 -17.55 18.34
N LEU A 101 13.96 -17.26 17.13
CA LEU A 101 13.79 -15.96 16.50
C LEU A 101 12.32 -15.73 16.10
N ASN A 102 11.65 -16.76 15.57
CA ASN A 102 10.24 -16.70 15.19
C ASN A 102 9.33 -16.48 16.42
N GLU A 103 9.62 -17.14 17.54
CA GLU A 103 8.93 -16.90 18.82
C GLU A 103 9.13 -15.48 19.35
N LYS A 104 10.33 -14.89 19.19
CA LYS A 104 10.61 -13.51 19.63
C LYS A 104 9.88 -12.48 18.75
N VAL A 105 9.83 -12.71 17.44
CA VAL A 105 9.05 -11.88 16.50
C VAL A 105 7.56 -11.96 16.82
N GLU A 106 7.01 -13.15 17.03
CA GLU A 106 5.60 -13.31 17.38
C GLU A 106 5.25 -12.68 18.73
N ARG A 107 6.17 -12.74 19.70
CA ARG A 107 5.99 -12.10 21.02
C ARG A 107 6.04 -10.57 20.92
N ALA A 108 7.01 -10.01 20.20
CA ALA A 108 7.07 -8.57 19.94
C ALA A 108 5.84 -8.07 19.17
N ALA A 109 5.39 -8.85 18.18
CA ALA A 109 4.15 -8.57 17.45
C ALA A 109 2.92 -8.69 18.36
N ALA A 110 2.87 -9.64 19.30
CA ALA A 110 1.78 -9.76 20.28
C ALA A 110 1.76 -8.59 21.27
N GLU A 111 2.92 -8.13 21.72
CA GLU A 111 3.06 -6.95 22.59
C GLU A 111 2.65 -5.65 21.85
N ALA A 112 3.06 -5.49 20.59
CA ALA A 112 2.60 -4.37 19.75
C ALA A 112 1.08 -4.40 19.51
N ARG A 113 0.51 -5.60 19.27
CA ARG A 113 -0.93 -5.83 19.17
C ARG A 113 -1.66 -5.47 20.48
N ALA A 114 -1.11 -5.86 21.63
CA ALA A 114 -1.68 -5.52 22.93
C ALA A 114 -1.63 -4.01 23.25
N ALA A 115 -0.55 -3.31 22.86
CA ALA A 115 -0.45 -1.86 23.01
C ALA A 115 -1.42 -1.10 22.08
N THR A 116 -1.70 -1.65 20.89
CA THR A 116 -2.71 -1.11 19.97
C THR A 116 -4.12 -1.35 20.53
N ASN A 117 -4.38 -2.52 21.11
CA ASN A 117 -5.66 -2.85 21.75
C ASN A 117 -6.02 -1.92 22.91
N ALA A 118 -5.06 -1.47 23.73
CA ALA A 118 -5.33 -0.54 24.84
C ALA A 118 -5.73 0.87 24.36
N VAL A 119 -5.20 1.28 23.20
CA VAL A 119 -5.54 2.54 22.54
C VAL A 119 -6.88 2.44 21.81
N ASP A 120 -7.14 1.32 21.15
CA ASP A 120 -8.43 1.00 20.54
C ASP A 120 -9.53 0.91 21.61
N GLU A 121 -9.23 0.35 22.79
CA GLU A 121 -10.12 0.31 23.96
C GLU A 121 -10.43 1.72 24.48
N PHE A 122 -9.45 2.65 24.47
CA PHE A 122 -9.69 4.04 24.82
C PHE A 122 -10.65 4.74 23.84
N LEU A 123 -10.47 4.55 22.54
CA LEU A 123 -11.32 5.15 21.50
C LEU A 123 -12.73 4.53 21.48
N LEU A 124 -12.84 3.22 21.71
CA LEU A 124 -14.13 2.53 21.85
C LEU A 124 -14.90 3.07 23.08
N ASN A 125 -14.17 3.35 24.18
CA ASN A 125 -14.72 3.97 25.37
C ASN A 125 -15.14 5.44 25.15
N GLU A 126 -14.50 6.15 24.22
CA GLU A 126 -14.89 7.52 23.84
C GLU A 126 -16.24 7.54 23.10
N GLU A 127 -16.43 6.67 22.11
CA GLU A 127 -17.71 6.55 21.39
C GLU A 127 -18.84 6.07 22.30
N LEU A 128 -18.55 5.12 23.19
CA LEU A 128 -19.51 4.63 24.18
C LEU A 128 -19.91 5.74 25.16
N ALA A 129 -18.95 6.54 25.63
CA ALA A 129 -19.22 7.67 26.51
C ALA A 129 -20.12 8.71 25.82
N GLU A 130 -19.94 8.95 24.52
CA GLU A 130 -20.77 9.88 23.76
C GLU A 130 -22.19 9.37 23.53
N ARG A 131 -22.37 8.09 23.19
CA ARG A 131 -23.71 7.48 23.13
C ARG A 131 -24.44 7.59 24.46
N LYS A 132 -23.72 7.37 25.57
CA LYS A 132 -24.27 7.54 26.92
C LYS A 132 -24.63 9.00 27.22
N ILE A 133 -23.83 9.97 26.76
CA ILE A 133 -24.16 11.40 26.89
C ILE A 133 -25.42 11.73 26.10
N ALA A 134 -25.54 11.28 24.84
CA ALA A 134 -26.70 11.54 24.00
C ALA A 134 -27.98 10.96 24.63
N CYS A 135 -27.94 9.69 25.04
CA CYS A 135 -29.04 9.04 25.74
C CYS A 135 -29.40 9.78 27.04
N ALA A 136 -28.42 10.20 27.85
CA ALA A 136 -28.68 10.96 29.07
C ALA A 136 -29.28 12.35 28.80
N ILE A 137 -29.02 12.96 27.64
CA ILE A 137 -29.66 14.24 27.24
C ILE A 137 -31.10 13.99 26.81
N GLU A 138 -31.36 12.95 26.02
CA GLU A 138 -32.72 12.55 25.61
C GLU A 138 -33.60 12.20 26.81
N GLU A 139 -33.03 11.57 27.84
CA GLU A 139 -33.71 11.27 29.11
C GLU A 139 -33.81 12.49 30.06
N GLU A 140 -33.43 13.69 29.62
CA GLU A 140 -33.34 14.92 30.43
C GLU A 140 -32.47 14.79 31.70
N ASN A 141 -31.59 13.79 31.73
CA ASN A 141 -30.67 13.51 32.82
C ASN A 141 -29.34 14.27 32.65
N TYR A 142 -29.44 15.60 32.69
CA TYR A 142 -28.31 16.50 32.48
C TYR A 142 -27.16 16.33 33.49
N LYS A 143 -27.46 15.82 34.70
CA LYS A 143 -26.45 15.52 35.72
C LYS A 143 -25.53 14.39 35.28
N VAL A 144 -26.11 13.29 34.77
CA VAL A 144 -25.35 12.15 34.25
C VAL A 144 -24.56 12.59 33.02
N ALA A 145 -25.18 13.31 32.08
CA ALA A 145 -24.49 13.83 30.90
C ALA A 145 -23.27 14.72 31.27
N LYS A 146 -23.41 15.58 32.28
CA LYS A 146 -22.31 16.42 32.79
C LYS A 146 -21.21 15.58 33.43
N SER A 147 -21.56 14.61 34.28
CA SER A 147 -20.57 13.75 34.94
C SER A 147 -19.73 12.94 33.96
N ILE A 148 -20.34 12.42 32.89
CA ILE A 148 -19.62 11.68 31.84
C ILE A 148 -18.70 12.62 31.06
N LYS A 149 -19.15 13.84 30.74
CA LYS A 149 -18.30 14.87 30.09
C LYS A 149 -17.08 15.24 30.96
N GLU A 150 -17.27 15.39 32.26
CA GLU A 150 -16.19 15.69 33.20
C GLU A 150 -15.20 14.53 33.35
N GLU A 151 -15.70 13.29 33.44
CA GLU A 151 -14.84 12.10 33.49
C GLU A 151 -14.01 11.96 32.22
N ARG A 152 -14.61 12.21 31.06
CA ARG A 152 -13.90 12.23 29.77
C ARG A 152 -12.82 13.31 29.75
N ALA A 153 -13.16 14.54 30.12
CA ALA A 153 -12.21 15.64 30.17
C ALA A 153 -11.04 15.37 31.13
N ARG A 154 -11.30 14.66 32.24
CA ARG A 154 -10.24 14.20 33.16
C ARG A 154 -9.33 13.19 32.48
N LYS A 155 -9.88 12.14 31.88
CA LYS A 155 -9.09 11.11 31.15
C LYS A 155 -8.31 11.70 29.98
N GLU A 156 -8.87 12.68 29.27
CA GLU A 156 -8.17 13.37 28.17
C GLU A 156 -6.97 14.20 28.66
N ARG A 157 -7.01 14.75 29.88
CA ARG A 157 -5.85 15.44 30.48
C ARG A 157 -4.74 14.48 30.90
N GLU A 158 -5.06 13.20 31.09
CA GLU A 158 -4.09 12.15 31.41
C GLU A 158 -3.39 11.63 30.13
N LEU A 159 -3.91 11.96 28.95
CA LEU A 159 -3.31 11.61 27.66
C LEU A 159 -2.08 12.44 27.33
N SER A 160 -1.20 11.90 26.47
CA SER A 160 -0.13 12.69 25.87
C SER A 160 -0.70 13.81 24.97
N PRO A 161 0.02 14.93 24.75
CA PRO A 161 -0.47 16.03 23.91
C PRO A 161 -0.89 15.60 22.50
N SER A 162 -0.13 14.68 21.88
CA SER A 162 -0.47 14.10 20.57
C SER A 162 -1.78 13.30 20.60
N ALA A 163 -2.02 12.55 21.68
CA ALA A 163 -3.22 11.76 21.85
C ALA A 163 -4.46 12.63 22.10
N ALA A 164 -4.32 13.70 22.88
CA ALA A 164 -5.38 14.69 23.09
C ALA A 164 -5.74 15.41 21.77
N LEU A 165 -4.74 15.78 20.97
CA LEU A 165 -4.98 16.36 19.64
C LEU A 165 -5.67 15.39 18.69
N ALA A 166 -5.26 14.11 18.66
CA ALA A 166 -5.92 13.08 17.87
C ALA A 166 -7.40 12.94 18.24
N ALA A 167 -7.72 12.90 19.54
CA ALA A 167 -9.11 12.87 20.03
C ALA A 167 -9.88 14.13 19.62
N ALA A 168 -9.28 15.31 19.70
CA ALA A 168 -9.91 16.55 19.27
C ALA A 168 -10.24 16.57 17.76
N LEU A 169 -9.32 16.11 16.90
CA LEU A 169 -9.55 16.00 15.46
C LEU A 169 -10.62 14.93 15.14
N ALA A 170 -10.56 13.77 15.80
CA ALA A 170 -11.55 12.71 15.67
C ALA A 170 -12.97 13.20 16.00
N ARG A 171 -13.13 14.07 17.01
CA ARG A 171 -14.43 14.68 17.34
C ARG A 171 -14.96 15.56 16.21
N ARG A 172 -14.10 16.35 15.59
CA ARG A 172 -14.48 17.27 14.50
C ARG A 172 -14.87 16.51 13.23
N LEU A 173 -14.26 15.34 12.99
CA LEU A 173 -14.61 14.45 11.87
C LEU A 173 -15.98 13.74 11.98
N ARG A 174 -16.73 13.94 13.07
CA ARG A 174 -18.06 13.31 13.22
C ARG A 174 -19.10 13.82 12.24
N GLU A 175 -19.08 15.12 12.00
CA GLU A 175 -19.99 15.80 11.09
C GLU A 175 -19.14 16.34 9.94
N PRO A 176 -18.71 15.48 9.00
CA PRO A 176 -17.83 15.89 7.93
C PRO A 176 -18.54 16.90 7.02
N ASN A 177 -18.17 18.17 7.16
CA ASN A 177 -18.60 19.29 6.32
C ASN A 177 -17.53 19.60 5.26
N GLY A 178 -17.91 20.17 4.11
CA GLY A 178 -17.02 20.34 2.95
C GLY A 178 -15.61 20.87 3.28
N GLU A 179 -15.46 22.19 3.42
CA GLU A 179 -14.14 22.83 3.55
C GLU A 179 -13.42 22.50 4.88
N GLU A 180 -14.13 22.45 6.00
CA GLU A 180 -13.47 22.18 7.29
C GLU A 180 -12.96 20.72 7.38
N THR A 181 -13.64 19.74 6.77
CA THR A 181 -13.12 18.35 6.72
C THR A 181 -11.80 18.27 5.99
N VAL A 182 -11.62 19.03 4.91
CA VAL A 182 -10.36 19.07 4.16
C VAL A 182 -9.22 19.55 5.07
N VAL A 183 -9.43 20.66 5.79
CA VAL A 183 -8.46 21.20 6.75
C VAL A 183 -8.15 20.19 7.86
N ILE A 184 -9.19 19.54 8.41
CA ILE A 184 -9.00 18.52 9.45
C ILE A 184 -8.16 17.34 8.91
N CYS A 185 -8.39 16.91 7.67
CA CYS A 185 -7.62 15.84 7.06
C CYS A 185 -6.14 16.23 6.91
N GLU A 186 -5.83 17.48 6.56
CA GLU A 186 -4.46 17.98 6.53
C GLU A 186 -3.80 17.93 7.92
N ASP A 187 -4.50 18.41 8.96
CA ASP A 187 -4.03 18.36 10.35
C ASP A 187 -3.77 16.92 10.80
N VAL A 188 -4.66 15.98 10.44
CA VAL A 188 -4.53 14.55 10.76
C VAL A 188 -3.31 13.95 10.06
N VAL A 189 -3.07 14.29 8.80
CA VAL A 189 -1.87 13.84 8.07
C VAL A 189 -0.61 14.42 8.70
N GLN A 190 -0.60 15.69 9.10
CA GLN A 190 0.55 16.29 9.78
C GLN A 190 0.82 15.59 11.12
N LEU A 191 -0.23 15.33 11.91
CA LEU A 191 -0.14 14.61 13.18
C LEU A 191 0.39 13.17 13.00
N GLY A 192 -0.05 12.47 11.95
CA GLY A 192 0.45 11.12 11.63
C GLY A 192 -0.03 10.01 12.55
N ASP A 193 -1.05 10.29 13.36
CA ASP A 193 -1.49 9.39 14.40
C ASP A 193 -2.58 8.46 13.90
N ARG A 194 -2.29 7.16 13.93
CA ARG A 194 -3.19 6.10 13.44
C ARG A 194 -4.47 5.96 14.26
N ARG A 195 -4.51 6.55 15.48
CA ARG A 195 -5.71 6.61 16.32
C ARG A 195 -6.90 7.29 15.65
N VAL A 196 -6.66 8.16 14.68
CA VAL A 196 -7.74 8.87 13.98
C VAL A 196 -8.38 8.02 12.87
N VAL A 197 -7.77 6.89 12.47
CA VAL A 197 -8.23 6.03 11.37
C VAL A 197 -9.70 5.59 11.52
N PRO A 198 -10.19 5.11 12.68
CA PRO A 198 -11.60 4.74 12.82
C PRO A 198 -12.56 5.91 12.55
N SER A 199 -12.18 7.12 12.97
CA SER A 199 -12.99 8.32 12.73
C SER A 199 -12.99 8.75 11.27
N LEU A 200 -11.85 8.63 10.57
CA LEU A 200 -11.78 8.84 9.13
C LEU A 200 -12.61 7.81 8.36
N LEU A 201 -12.56 6.53 8.73
CA LEU A 201 -13.36 5.47 8.12
C LEU A 201 -14.87 5.74 8.28
N ARG A 202 -15.30 6.16 9.47
CA ARG A 202 -16.69 6.58 9.69
C ARG A 202 -17.04 7.79 8.82
N ALA A 203 -16.20 8.82 8.84
CA ALA A 203 -16.43 10.04 8.06
C ALA A 203 -16.54 9.75 6.56
N LEU A 204 -15.75 8.81 6.05
CA LEU A 204 -15.80 8.38 4.65
C LEU A 204 -17.17 7.77 4.28
N CYS A 205 -17.78 7.04 5.20
CA CYS A 205 -19.10 6.44 5.01
C CYS A 205 -20.25 7.44 5.19
N THR A 206 -20.09 8.48 6.03
CA THR A 206 -21.17 9.42 6.38
C THR A 206 -21.11 10.76 5.66
N VAL A 207 -19.99 11.10 5.02
CA VAL A 207 -19.87 12.36 4.26
C VAL A 207 -20.92 12.41 3.14
N ASP A 208 -21.49 13.60 2.93
CA ASP A 208 -22.51 13.86 1.91
C ASP A 208 -21.94 13.66 0.49
N ASP A 209 -22.75 13.12 -0.43
CA ASP A 209 -22.40 12.94 -1.84
C ASP A 209 -22.08 14.27 -2.53
N ALA A 210 -22.64 15.39 -2.05
CA ALA A 210 -22.31 16.72 -2.55
C ALA A 210 -20.87 17.18 -2.20
N ASN A 211 -20.25 16.59 -1.18
CA ASN A 211 -18.94 17.02 -0.65
C ASN A 211 -17.80 16.12 -1.16
N GLU A 212 -17.62 16.07 -2.48
CA GLU A 212 -16.64 15.19 -3.12
C GLU A 212 -15.19 15.47 -2.67
N ASP A 213 -14.83 16.75 -2.48
CA ASP A 213 -13.48 17.14 -2.05
C ASP A 213 -13.18 16.68 -0.62
N ALA A 214 -14.17 16.73 0.29
CA ALA A 214 -14.04 16.19 1.63
C ALA A 214 -13.85 14.67 1.61
N ALA A 215 -14.63 13.95 0.79
CA ALA A 215 -14.47 12.50 0.64
C ALA A 215 -13.07 12.13 0.11
N LYS A 216 -12.57 12.87 -0.89
CA LYS A 216 -11.21 12.70 -1.42
C LYS A 216 -10.15 12.98 -0.36
N ALA A 217 -10.30 14.03 0.43
CA ALA A 217 -9.36 14.38 1.50
C ALA A 217 -9.31 13.30 2.59
N ILE A 218 -10.47 12.75 2.98
CA ILE A 218 -10.56 11.64 3.94
C ILE A 218 -9.86 10.39 3.39
N GLU A 219 -10.13 10.03 2.13
CA GLU A 219 -9.49 8.88 1.50
C GLU A 219 -7.96 9.05 1.43
N GLN A 220 -7.48 10.23 1.04
CA GLN A 220 -6.06 10.56 0.99
C GLN A 220 -5.40 10.53 2.38
N ALA A 221 -6.09 11.00 3.41
CA ALA A 221 -5.61 10.93 4.78
C ALA A 221 -5.45 9.47 5.24
N LEU A 222 -6.44 8.60 4.94
CA LEU A 222 -6.35 7.16 5.23
C LEU A 222 -5.13 6.52 4.54
N TRP A 223 -4.95 6.76 3.23
CA TRP A 223 -3.79 6.25 2.50
C TRP A 223 -2.46 6.75 3.07
N SER A 224 -2.41 8.03 3.48
CA SER A 224 -1.21 8.63 4.06
C SER A 224 -0.87 8.04 5.42
N LEU A 225 -1.87 7.73 6.26
CA LEU A 225 -1.66 7.10 7.55
C LEU A 225 -1.29 5.62 7.41
N TRP A 226 -1.92 4.89 6.47
CA TRP A 226 -1.61 3.48 6.25
C TRP A 226 -0.20 3.26 5.71
N GLN A 227 0.34 4.19 4.92
CA GLN A 227 1.71 4.18 4.43
C GLN A 227 2.78 4.50 5.48
N ARG A 228 2.38 4.95 6.68
CA ARG A 228 3.33 5.18 7.79
C ARG A 228 3.50 3.89 8.57
N SER A 229 4.70 3.35 8.53
CA SER A 229 5.10 2.23 9.38
C SER A 229 5.47 2.71 10.79
N GLY A 230 5.84 3.98 10.96
CA GLY A 230 6.42 4.52 12.19
C GLY A 230 7.95 4.38 12.25
N ASP A 231 8.57 3.87 11.18
CA ASP A 231 10.01 3.87 10.96
C ASP A 231 10.31 4.55 9.61
N THR A 232 11.01 5.68 9.66
CA THR A 232 11.35 6.47 8.47
C THR A 232 12.17 5.67 7.45
N ALA A 233 13.02 4.74 7.89
CA ALA A 233 13.81 3.92 6.97
C ALA A 233 12.92 2.96 6.19
N VAL A 234 11.95 2.34 6.86
CA VAL A 234 10.94 1.48 6.23
C VAL A 234 10.04 2.29 5.29
N ASP A 235 9.62 3.49 5.70
CA ASP A 235 8.78 4.37 4.88
C ASP A 235 9.50 4.83 3.61
N ASN A 236 10.79 5.16 3.70
CA ASN A 236 11.63 5.48 2.55
C ASN A 236 11.79 4.27 1.62
N ARG A 237 12.04 3.08 2.18
CA ARG A 237 12.18 1.85 1.40
C ARG A 237 10.86 1.47 0.71
N LEU A 238 9.72 1.72 1.35
CA LEU A 238 8.39 1.55 0.75
C LEU A 238 8.24 2.46 -0.47
N ASN A 239 8.62 3.74 -0.34
CA ASN A 239 8.59 4.71 -1.44
C ASN A 239 9.51 4.32 -2.60
N GLU A 240 10.69 3.77 -2.32
CA GLU A 240 11.58 3.21 -3.35
C GLU A 240 10.89 2.07 -4.12
N GLY A 241 10.24 1.14 -3.42
CA GLY A 241 9.47 0.06 -4.05
C GLY A 241 8.31 0.59 -4.90
N ILE A 242 7.60 1.62 -4.42
CA ILE A 242 6.51 2.27 -5.15
C ILE A 242 7.04 2.93 -6.44
N ASN A 243 8.16 3.62 -6.37
CA ASN A 243 8.80 4.23 -7.52
C ASN A 243 9.27 3.17 -8.53
N ALA A 244 9.81 2.04 -8.04
CA ALA A 244 10.22 0.93 -8.90
C ALA A 244 9.05 0.33 -9.68
N MET A 245 7.83 0.29 -9.12
CA MET A 245 6.64 -0.15 -9.89
C MET A 245 6.35 0.72 -11.12
N GLY A 246 6.77 1.98 -11.12
CA GLY A 246 6.62 2.89 -12.27
C GLY A 246 7.66 2.68 -13.38
N VAL A 247 8.73 1.90 -13.12
CA VAL A 247 9.79 1.63 -14.09
C VAL A 247 9.43 0.39 -14.90
N VAL A 248 9.14 0.59 -16.19
CA VAL A 248 8.75 -0.49 -17.11
C VAL A 248 9.91 -0.81 -18.06
N PRO A 249 10.22 -2.09 -18.34
CA PRO A 249 9.49 -3.31 -17.95
C PRO A 249 10.00 -3.98 -16.66
N ASP A 250 11.21 -3.68 -16.22
CA ASP A 250 11.94 -4.52 -15.24
C ASP A 250 11.75 -4.09 -13.77
N GLY A 251 10.96 -3.05 -13.50
CA GLY A 251 10.80 -2.50 -12.15
C GLY A 251 9.86 -3.31 -11.25
N LEU A 252 8.94 -4.10 -11.80
CA LEU A 252 7.98 -4.89 -11.00
C LEU A 252 8.65 -5.99 -10.14
N PRO A 253 9.60 -6.80 -10.67
CA PRO A 253 10.36 -7.73 -9.84
C PRO A 253 11.13 -7.01 -8.72
N VAL A 254 11.78 -5.88 -9.03
CA VAL A 254 12.51 -5.08 -8.05
C VAL A 254 11.58 -4.58 -6.95
N ALA A 255 10.42 -4.04 -7.31
CA ALA A 255 9.42 -3.59 -6.34
C ALA A 255 8.96 -4.73 -5.43
N ARG A 256 8.65 -5.90 -6.00
CA ARG A 256 8.24 -7.09 -5.24
C ARG A 256 9.31 -7.53 -4.24
N ASP A 257 10.57 -7.50 -4.63
CA ASP A 257 11.70 -7.88 -3.77
C ASP A 257 11.88 -6.85 -2.64
N ILE A 258 11.79 -5.55 -2.95
CA ILE A 258 11.78 -4.46 -1.95
C ILE A 258 10.66 -4.66 -0.93
N PHE A 259 9.43 -4.91 -1.37
CA PHE A 259 8.31 -5.12 -0.45
C PHE A 259 8.49 -6.40 0.38
N THR A 260 9.15 -7.42 -0.17
CA THR A 260 9.49 -8.65 0.57
C THR A 260 10.50 -8.37 1.67
N GLU A 261 11.53 -7.55 1.42
CA GLU A 261 12.47 -7.10 2.46
C GLU A 261 11.74 -6.36 3.58
N ILE A 262 10.81 -5.46 3.24
CA ILE A 262 10.02 -4.72 4.24
C ILE A 262 9.16 -5.69 5.07
N ILE A 263 8.52 -6.68 4.43
CA ILE A 263 7.70 -7.68 5.14
C ILE A 263 8.55 -8.54 6.08
N ILE A 264 9.78 -8.88 5.69
CA ILE A 264 10.72 -9.62 6.56
C ILE A 264 11.12 -8.76 7.76
N ALA A 265 11.42 -7.47 7.54
CA ALA A 265 11.82 -6.55 8.60
C ALA A 265 10.66 -6.18 9.53
N LYS A 266 9.44 -6.09 8.99
CA LYS A 266 8.25 -5.58 9.67
C LYS A 266 6.97 -6.31 9.22
N PRO A 267 6.76 -7.55 9.68
CA PRO A 267 5.68 -8.42 9.19
C PRO A 267 4.28 -7.89 9.47
N GLU A 268 4.11 -7.05 10.49
CA GLU A 268 2.87 -6.41 10.90
C GLU A 268 2.50 -5.18 10.07
N PHE A 269 3.37 -4.72 9.16
CA PHE A 269 3.11 -3.56 8.32
C PHE A 269 2.22 -3.92 7.12
N ALA A 270 0.91 -3.77 7.30
CA ALA A 270 -0.11 -4.14 6.31
C ALA A 270 0.15 -3.58 4.90
N GLU A 271 0.62 -2.32 4.79
CA GLU A 271 0.81 -1.66 3.50
C GLU A 271 1.90 -2.32 2.65
N ALA A 272 2.92 -2.92 3.26
CA ALA A 272 3.96 -3.64 2.51
C ALA A 272 3.38 -4.88 1.81
N HIS A 273 2.50 -5.63 2.48
CA HIS A 273 1.75 -6.73 1.86
C HIS A 273 0.85 -6.20 0.73
N ASN A 274 0.12 -5.12 0.94
CA ASN A 274 -0.75 -4.51 -0.07
C ASN A 274 0.02 -4.09 -1.34
N LYS A 275 1.20 -3.51 -1.15
CA LYS A 275 2.06 -3.08 -2.24
C LYS A 275 2.70 -4.27 -2.98
N ARG A 276 3.10 -5.31 -2.26
CA ARG A 276 3.53 -6.56 -2.89
C ARG A 276 2.41 -7.25 -3.67
N ALA A 277 1.18 -7.23 -3.14
CA ALA A 277 -0.01 -7.71 -3.85
C ALA A 277 -0.19 -6.96 -5.17
N THR A 278 -0.07 -5.63 -5.14
CA THR A 278 -0.16 -4.79 -6.35
C THR A 278 0.91 -5.18 -7.38
N ALA A 279 2.17 -5.32 -6.96
CA ALA A 279 3.25 -5.76 -7.85
C ALA A 279 2.97 -7.16 -8.44
N ASN A 280 2.53 -8.11 -7.61
CA ASN A 280 2.18 -9.47 -8.04
C ASN A 280 1.01 -9.47 -9.03
N TYR A 281 -0.03 -8.67 -8.81
CA TYR A 281 -1.15 -8.52 -9.74
C TYR A 281 -0.68 -7.99 -11.11
N LEU A 282 0.17 -6.96 -11.12
CA LEU A 282 0.73 -6.39 -12.36
C LEU A 282 1.62 -7.40 -13.10
N MET A 283 2.28 -8.31 -12.37
CA MET A 283 3.03 -9.44 -12.90
C MET A 283 2.15 -10.65 -13.29
N GLN A 284 0.82 -10.55 -13.15
CA GLN A 284 -0.16 -11.62 -13.38
C GLN A 284 0.00 -12.84 -12.44
N LEU A 285 0.68 -12.65 -11.31
CA LEU A 285 0.80 -13.63 -10.22
C LEU A 285 -0.41 -13.50 -9.28
N TYR A 286 -1.59 -13.88 -9.79
CA TYR A 286 -2.86 -13.60 -9.12
C TYR A 286 -3.02 -14.33 -7.79
N ASN A 287 -2.54 -15.57 -7.68
CA ASN A 287 -2.65 -16.34 -6.43
C ASN A 287 -1.75 -15.78 -5.32
N GLU A 288 -0.54 -15.34 -5.68
CA GLU A 288 0.40 -14.65 -4.80
C GLU A 288 -0.17 -13.31 -4.34
N SER A 289 -0.76 -12.55 -5.26
CA SER A 289 -1.47 -11.32 -4.95
C SER A 289 -2.62 -11.55 -3.96
N ILE A 290 -3.46 -12.58 -4.17
CA ILE A 290 -4.55 -12.92 -3.24
C ILE A 290 -4.01 -13.23 -1.84
N LYS A 291 -2.90 -13.98 -1.73
CA LYS A 291 -2.26 -14.27 -0.43
C LYS A 291 -1.85 -12.99 0.29
N ASP A 292 -1.24 -12.05 -0.43
CA ASP A 292 -0.82 -10.76 0.11
C ASP A 292 -2.01 -9.85 0.48
N CYS A 293 -3.07 -9.83 -0.33
CA CYS A 293 -4.32 -9.15 0.04
C CYS A 293 -4.93 -9.75 1.31
N VAL A 294 -4.96 -11.08 1.45
CA VAL A 294 -5.45 -11.74 2.66
C VAL A 294 -4.61 -11.38 3.88
N ASN A 295 -3.29 -11.32 3.76
CA ASN A 295 -2.42 -10.88 4.85
C ASN A 295 -2.64 -9.41 5.21
N THR A 296 -2.82 -8.54 4.20
CA THR A 296 -3.18 -7.13 4.41
C THR A 296 -4.47 -7.03 5.22
N LEU A 297 -5.51 -7.79 4.84
CA LEU A 297 -6.82 -7.77 5.50
C LEU A 297 -6.82 -8.39 6.90
N LYS A 298 -5.91 -9.32 7.19
CA LYS A 298 -5.69 -9.81 8.56
C LYS A 298 -5.10 -8.73 9.47
N LEU A 299 -4.22 -7.90 8.94
CA LEU A 299 -3.54 -6.82 9.68
C LEU A 299 -4.38 -5.53 9.72
N ASN A 300 -5.15 -5.26 8.67
CA ASN A 300 -6.07 -4.14 8.56
C ASN A 300 -7.36 -4.58 7.85
N PRO A 301 -8.40 -5.00 8.60
CA PRO A 301 -9.67 -5.47 8.05
C PRO A 301 -10.43 -4.42 7.22
N PHE A 302 -10.16 -3.14 7.43
CA PHE A 302 -10.80 -2.01 6.77
C PHE A 302 -9.99 -1.50 5.57
N HIS A 303 -9.02 -2.26 5.06
CA HIS A 303 -8.22 -1.84 3.93
C HIS A 303 -8.98 -2.02 2.60
N PHE A 304 -9.76 -1.02 2.20
CA PHE A 304 -10.62 -1.07 1.01
C PHE A 304 -9.86 -1.36 -0.29
N GLY A 305 -8.60 -0.91 -0.42
CA GLY A 305 -7.77 -1.23 -1.59
C GLY A 305 -7.32 -2.69 -1.67
N ALA A 306 -7.27 -3.40 -0.54
CA ALA A 306 -6.90 -4.82 -0.52
C ALA A 306 -8.11 -5.70 -0.85
N HIS A 307 -9.30 -5.32 -0.37
CA HIS A 307 -10.56 -5.93 -0.82
C HIS A 307 -10.74 -5.78 -2.34
N SER A 308 -10.55 -4.57 -2.89
CA SER A 308 -10.68 -4.37 -4.33
C SER A 308 -9.59 -5.10 -5.13
N GLY A 309 -8.33 -5.07 -4.67
CA GLY A 309 -7.22 -5.81 -5.29
C GLY A 309 -7.46 -7.33 -5.31
N LYS A 310 -7.97 -7.89 -4.22
CA LYS A 310 -8.37 -9.30 -4.15
C LYS A 310 -9.50 -9.62 -5.12
N GLY A 311 -10.51 -8.74 -5.22
CA GLY A 311 -11.61 -8.86 -6.18
C GLY A 311 -11.13 -8.86 -7.63
N LEU A 312 -10.18 -7.99 -7.98
CA LEU A 312 -9.54 -7.96 -9.31
C LEU A 312 -8.78 -9.26 -9.62
N CYS A 313 -8.11 -9.85 -8.62
CA CYS A 313 -7.43 -11.13 -8.81
C CYS A 313 -8.42 -12.28 -9.05
N HIS A 314 -9.49 -12.37 -8.25
CA HIS A 314 -10.55 -13.36 -8.47
C HIS A 314 -11.22 -13.19 -9.83
N LEU A 315 -11.46 -11.94 -10.26
CA LEU A 315 -12.00 -11.63 -11.59
C LEU A 315 -11.07 -12.14 -12.70
N ALA A 316 -9.75 -11.91 -12.57
CA ALA A 316 -8.76 -12.40 -13.52
C ALA A 316 -8.65 -13.95 -13.56
N LEU A 317 -9.00 -14.61 -12.45
CA LEU A 317 -9.09 -16.06 -12.34
C LEU A 317 -10.48 -16.63 -12.71
N HIS A 318 -11.40 -15.80 -13.22
CA HIS A 318 -12.78 -16.17 -13.55
C HIS A 318 -13.61 -16.69 -12.37
N GLN A 319 -13.24 -16.33 -11.14
CA GLN A 319 -13.95 -16.66 -9.90
C GLN A 319 -14.93 -15.52 -9.55
N TYR A 320 -16.04 -15.47 -10.28
CA TYR A 320 -16.92 -14.30 -10.33
C TYR A 320 -17.68 -14.03 -9.03
N GLU A 321 -18.15 -15.07 -8.35
CA GLU A 321 -18.83 -14.95 -7.06
C GLU A 321 -17.89 -14.46 -5.97
N ASP A 322 -16.64 -14.95 -5.97
CA ASP A 322 -15.61 -14.52 -5.02
C ASP A 322 -15.20 -13.07 -5.28
N ALA A 323 -15.07 -12.68 -6.55
CA ALA A 323 -14.81 -11.30 -6.95
C ALA A 323 -15.93 -10.37 -6.50
N LEU A 324 -17.19 -10.76 -6.70
CA LEU A 324 -18.35 -9.97 -6.30
C LEU A 324 -18.35 -9.71 -4.79
N ARG A 325 -18.14 -10.74 -3.96
CA ARG A 325 -18.06 -10.58 -2.50
C ARG A 325 -16.94 -9.63 -2.09
N CYS A 326 -15.76 -9.74 -2.70
CA CYS A 326 -14.64 -8.83 -2.40
C CYS A 326 -14.96 -7.37 -2.78
N PHE A 327 -15.66 -7.13 -3.89
CA PHE A 327 -16.08 -5.77 -4.26
C PHE A 327 -17.17 -5.21 -3.34
N GLU A 328 -18.10 -6.04 -2.87
CA GLU A 328 -19.07 -5.66 -1.84
C GLU A 328 -18.38 -5.31 -0.51
N ASP A 329 -17.38 -6.10 -0.11
CA ASP A 329 -16.58 -5.82 1.09
C ASP A 329 -15.80 -4.50 0.96
N ALA A 330 -15.21 -4.21 -0.20
CA ALA A 330 -14.55 -2.94 -0.47
C ALA A 330 -15.54 -1.75 -0.36
N LEU A 331 -16.72 -1.87 -0.97
CA LEU A 331 -17.74 -0.82 -0.97
C LEU A 331 -18.41 -0.61 0.39
N ARG A 332 -18.40 -1.62 1.26
CA ARG A 332 -18.86 -1.46 2.65
C ARG A 332 -17.95 -0.52 3.45
N VAL A 333 -16.68 -0.44 3.07
CA VAL A 333 -15.69 0.42 3.74
C VAL A 333 -15.51 1.75 3.03
N ASN A 334 -15.43 1.74 1.70
CA ASN A 334 -15.41 2.96 0.88
C ASN A 334 -16.51 2.87 -0.18
N PRO A 335 -17.72 3.42 0.11
CA PRO A 335 -18.85 3.38 -0.82
C PRO A 335 -18.60 4.11 -2.14
N ARG A 336 -17.61 5.01 -2.19
CA ARG A 336 -17.38 5.96 -3.29
C ARG A 336 -16.39 5.47 -4.35
N MET A 337 -16.01 4.19 -4.30
CA MET A 337 -15.11 3.61 -5.30
C MET A 337 -15.86 3.34 -6.62
N GLU A 338 -15.99 4.35 -7.48
CA GLU A 338 -16.75 4.24 -8.74
C GLU A 338 -16.35 3.03 -9.61
N HIS A 339 -15.05 2.77 -9.73
CA HIS A 339 -14.54 1.65 -10.52
C HIS A 339 -14.99 0.30 -9.93
N VAL A 340 -15.01 0.17 -8.60
CA VAL A 340 -15.51 -1.02 -7.90
C VAL A 340 -17.02 -1.16 -8.07
N GLN A 341 -17.78 -0.06 -8.01
CA GLN A 341 -19.22 -0.09 -8.27
C GLN A 341 -19.52 -0.63 -9.68
N ARG A 342 -18.76 -0.21 -10.70
CA ARG A 342 -18.90 -0.72 -12.07
C ARG A 342 -18.62 -2.21 -12.15
N TYR A 343 -17.55 -2.70 -11.48
CA TYR A 343 -17.26 -4.14 -11.44
C TYR A 343 -18.38 -4.93 -10.76
N ARG A 344 -18.84 -4.46 -9.59
CA ARG A 344 -19.96 -5.09 -8.86
C ARG A 344 -21.21 -5.20 -9.74
N SER A 345 -21.68 -4.08 -10.29
CA SER A 345 -22.88 -4.06 -11.16
C SER A 345 -22.76 -4.97 -12.37
N SER A 346 -21.57 -5.01 -13.01
CA SER A 346 -21.34 -5.89 -14.16
C SER A 346 -21.39 -7.37 -13.77
N LEU A 347 -20.78 -7.72 -12.63
CA LEU A 347 -20.76 -9.10 -12.13
C LEU A 347 -22.15 -9.57 -11.67
N THR A 348 -22.89 -8.72 -10.96
CA THR A 348 -24.27 -9.02 -10.54
C THR A 348 -25.14 -9.35 -11.76
N ALA A 349 -25.14 -8.48 -12.77
CA ALA A 349 -25.93 -8.69 -13.99
C ALA A 349 -25.52 -9.95 -14.77
N MET A 350 -24.24 -10.32 -14.73
CA MET A 350 -23.75 -11.54 -15.38
C MET A 350 -24.21 -12.80 -14.65
N LEU A 351 -24.11 -12.82 -13.32
CA LEU A 351 -24.49 -13.97 -12.49
C LEU A 351 -26.01 -14.20 -12.50
N GLU A 352 -26.82 -13.12 -12.50
CA GLU A 352 -28.28 -13.21 -12.65
C GLU A 352 -28.69 -13.89 -13.96
N ARG A 353 -28.03 -13.53 -15.08
CA ARG A 353 -28.29 -14.15 -16.39
C ARG A 353 -27.89 -15.62 -16.42
N GLN A 354 -26.78 -15.99 -15.79
CA GLN A 354 -26.34 -17.38 -15.70
C GLN A 354 -27.30 -18.22 -14.83
N GLY A 355 -27.82 -17.64 -13.74
CA GLY A 355 -28.82 -18.29 -12.89
C GLY A 355 -30.13 -18.55 -13.62
N GLN A 356 -30.59 -17.61 -14.45
CA GLN A 356 -31.79 -17.77 -15.29
C GLN A 356 -31.60 -18.82 -16.39
N SER A 357 -30.45 -18.81 -17.07
CA SER A 357 -30.13 -19.78 -18.12
C SER A 357 -29.95 -21.22 -17.60
N ASN A 358 -29.63 -21.40 -16.32
CA ASN A 358 -29.48 -22.72 -15.70
C ASN A 358 -30.80 -23.24 -15.10
N ALA A 359 -31.85 -22.41 -15.05
CA ALA A 359 -33.16 -22.75 -14.49
C ALA A 359 -34.20 -23.13 -15.56
N GLU A 360 -33.93 -22.79 -16.83
CA GLU A 360 -34.65 -23.27 -18.04
C GLU A 360 -34.03 -24.56 -18.57
#